data_AF-A0A5D0PHF7-F1
#
_entry.id   AF-A0A5D0PHF7-F1
#
_cell.length_a   1.000
_cell.length_b   1.000
_cell.length_c   1.000
_cell.angle_alpha   90.00
_cell.angle_beta   90.00
_cell.angle_gamma   90.00
#
_symmetry.space_group_name_H-M   'P 1'
#
loop_
_entity.id
_entity.type
_entity.pdbx_description
1 polymer ?
#
loop_
_entity_poly.entity_id
_entity_poly.type
_entity_poly.pdbx_seq_one_letter_code
_entity_poly.pdbx_strand_id
1 'polypeptide(L)'
;MRRSLLGFASALTLAVSLAGCSGGDAQAQWIEEVKAAGFIASESYEIMYEKAKLMCESGGSDAIARLAQVGLTNGQSRDNMDKLGIKPEDAAKRYADATWKHACEH
;
A
#
# COMPACT_ATOMS: atom_id res chain seq x y z
N MET A 1 41.07 24.38 -17.64
CA MET A 1 40.81 23.18 -18.45
C MET A 1 39.91 22.25 -17.64
N ARG A 2 38.76 21.86 -18.20
CA ARG A 2 37.78 20.94 -17.63
C ARG A 2 38.25 19.49 -17.78
N ARG A 3 38.06 18.67 -16.74
CA ARG A 3 37.85 17.19 -16.66
C ARG A 3 38.23 16.78 -15.23
N SER A 4 37.43 16.04 -14.47
CA SER A 4 36.92 14.71 -14.80
C SER A 4 35.51 14.44 -14.27
N LEU A 5 34.71 13.79 -15.12
CA LEU A 5 33.57 12.96 -14.77
C LEU A 5 34.09 11.65 -14.15
N LEU A 6 33.33 11.09 -13.20
CA LEU A 6 33.19 9.67 -12.80
C LEU A 6 32.47 9.72 -11.43
N GLY A 7 31.20 9.35 -11.25
CA GLY A 7 30.46 8.28 -11.89
C GLY A 7 30.37 7.11 -10.93
N PHE A 8 29.52 7.19 -9.89
CA PHE A 8 29.05 6.05 -9.10
C PHE A 8 27.64 6.36 -8.59
N ALA A 9 26.66 6.26 -9.50
CA ALA A 9 25.30 6.01 -9.10
C ALA A 9 25.22 4.53 -8.71
N SER A 10 25.20 4.26 -7.40
CA SER A 10 24.96 2.93 -6.88
C SER A 10 23.53 2.52 -7.24
N ALA A 11 23.40 1.82 -8.37
CA ALA A 11 22.17 1.15 -8.76
C ALA A 11 21.83 0.11 -7.69
N LEU A 12 20.70 0.31 -6.99
CA LEU A 12 20.07 -0.71 -6.17
C LEU A 12 19.68 -1.88 -7.07
N THR A 13 20.53 -2.90 -7.13
CA THR A 13 20.16 -4.23 -7.63
C THR A 13 19.20 -4.88 -6.66
N LEU A 14 17.90 -4.63 -6.85
CA LEU A 14 16.84 -5.50 -6.34
C LEU A 14 16.77 -6.73 -7.26
N ALA A 15 17.64 -7.69 -6.98
CA ALA A 15 17.49 -9.05 -7.49
C ALA A 15 16.34 -9.72 -6.72
N VAL A 16 15.11 -9.52 -7.20
CA VAL A 16 13.97 -10.37 -6.82
C VAL A 16 13.92 -11.54 -7.79
N SER A 17 14.36 -12.69 -7.29
CA SER A 17 14.27 -13.98 -7.96
C SER A 17 12.80 -14.36 -8.14
N LEU A 18 12.36 -14.42 -9.39
CA LEU A 18 11.08 -14.99 -9.81
C LEU A 18 11.07 -16.50 -9.56
N ALA A 19 10.24 -16.94 -8.61
CA ALA A 19 9.71 -18.31 -8.58
C ALA A 19 8.38 -18.36 -7.79
N GLY A 20 7.27 -18.29 -8.53
CA GLY A 20 5.96 -18.88 -8.19
C GLY A 20 5.37 -18.64 -6.79
N CYS A 21 4.65 -17.54 -6.60
CA CYS A 21 3.56 -17.40 -5.61
C CYS A 21 2.83 -16.07 -5.86
N SER A 22 2.07 -15.94 -6.95
CA SER A 22 1.44 -14.67 -7.34
C SER A 22 0.56 -14.07 -6.22
N GLY A 23 -0.10 -14.92 -5.42
CA GLY A 23 -0.89 -14.47 -4.27
C GLY A 23 -0.07 -14.00 -3.05
N GLY A 24 1.14 -14.52 -2.85
CA GLY A 24 2.00 -14.14 -1.72
C GLY A 24 2.72 -12.81 -1.95
N ASP A 25 3.13 -12.55 -3.18
CA ASP A 25 3.79 -11.30 -3.57
C ASP A 25 2.81 -10.12 -3.56
N ALA A 26 1.61 -10.30 -4.13
CA ALA A 26 0.56 -9.27 -4.12
C ALA A 26 0.14 -8.87 -2.70
N GLN A 27 -0.05 -9.86 -1.80
CA GLN A 27 -0.34 -9.58 -0.40
C GLN A 27 0.81 -8.80 0.27
N ALA A 28 2.06 -9.22 0.08
CA ALA A 28 3.21 -8.54 0.69
C ALA A 28 3.33 -7.07 0.23
N GLN A 29 3.18 -6.82 -1.08
CA GLN A 29 3.22 -5.48 -1.66
C GLN A 29 2.07 -4.62 -1.16
N TRP A 30 0.86 -5.17 -1.10
CA TRP A 30 -0.29 -4.48 -0.52
C TRP A 30 -0.04 -4.07 0.93
N ILE A 31 0.51 -4.98 1.75
CA ILE A 31 0.78 -4.71 3.17
C ILE A 31 1.79 -3.57 3.33
N GLU A 32 2.84 -3.55 2.51
CA GLU A 32 3.83 -2.48 2.52
C GLU A 32 3.21 -1.12 2.19
N GLU A 33 2.43 -1.05 1.11
CA GLU A 33 1.78 0.19 0.66
C GLU A 33 0.75 0.70 1.70
N VAL A 34 -0.03 -0.21 2.31
CA VAL A 34 -1.01 0.14 3.34
C VAL A 34 -0.37 0.64 4.63
N LYS A 35 0.75 0.03 5.05
CA LYS A 35 1.56 0.53 6.16
C LYS A 35 2.13 1.91 5.86
N ALA A 36 2.65 2.13 4.65
CA ALA A 36 3.18 3.41 4.21
C ALA A 36 2.10 4.50 4.06
N ALA A 37 0.84 4.09 3.83
CA ALA A 37 -0.32 4.98 3.87
C ALA A 37 -0.75 5.34 5.31
N GLY A 38 -0.20 4.69 6.33
CA GLY A 38 -0.42 5.01 7.73
C GLY A 38 -1.50 4.17 8.42
N PHE A 39 -2.09 3.18 7.74
CA PHE A 39 -3.08 2.29 8.37
C PHE A 39 -2.41 1.31 9.33
N ILE A 40 -3.07 1.09 10.46
CA ILE A 40 -2.70 0.10 11.46
C ILE A 40 -3.81 -0.95 11.55
N ALA A 41 -3.48 -2.19 11.19
CA ALA A 41 -4.39 -3.31 11.29
C ALA A 41 -4.77 -3.59 12.76
N SER A 42 -6.07 -3.77 13.02
CA SER A 42 -6.58 -4.09 14.36
C SER A 42 -6.31 -5.52 14.80
N GLU A 43 -6.22 -6.45 13.85
CA GLU A 43 -5.98 -7.87 14.08
C GLU A 43 -4.62 -8.26 13.46
N SER A 44 -4.57 -8.38 12.14
CA SER A 44 -3.35 -8.56 11.36
C SER A 44 -3.52 -7.95 9.97
N TYR A 45 -2.40 -7.66 9.29
CA TYR A 45 -2.44 -7.10 7.95
C TYR A 45 -2.93 -8.12 6.91
N GLU A 46 -2.68 -9.40 7.14
CA GLU A 46 -3.17 -10.50 6.31
C GLU A 46 -4.70 -10.61 6.38
N ILE A 47 -5.27 -10.51 7.58
CA ILE A 47 -6.74 -10.45 7.76
C ILE A 47 -7.32 -9.20 7.10
N MET A 48 -6.62 -8.06 7.22
CA MET A 48 -7.03 -6.81 6.58
C MET A 48 -7.00 -6.93 5.03
N TYR A 49 -6.02 -7.65 4.47
CA TYR A 49 -5.92 -7.94 3.04
C TYR A 49 -7.09 -8.81 2.57
N GLU A 50 -7.43 -9.88 3.29
CA GLU A 50 -8.59 -10.72 2.94
C GLU A 50 -9.90 -9.92 2.97
N LYS A 51 -10.05 -8.98 3.91
CA LYS A 51 -11.19 -8.04 3.92
C LYS A 51 -11.15 -7.05 2.75
N ALA A 52 -9.97 -6.63 2.31
CA ALA A 52 -9.79 -5.73 1.18
C ALA A 52 -10.25 -6.37 -0.14
N LYS A 53 -10.02 -7.68 -0.32
CA LYS A 53 -10.50 -8.44 -1.49
C LYS A 53 -12.03 -8.42 -1.65
N LEU A 54 -12.76 -8.35 -0.53
CA LEU A 54 -14.22 -8.22 -0.55
C LEU A 54 -14.68 -6.86 -1.13
N MET A 55 -13.80 -5.87 -1.19
CA MET A 55 -14.11 -4.56 -1.76
C MET A 55 -13.93 -4.52 -3.29
N CYS A 56 -13.40 -5.57 -3.91
CA CYS A 56 -13.18 -5.59 -5.36
C CYS A 56 -14.48 -5.52 -6.17
N GLU A 57 -15.59 -5.97 -5.60
CA GLU A 57 -16.92 -5.87 -6.22
C GLU A 57 -17.56 -4.47 -6.10
N SER A 58 -16.92 -3.52 -5.40
CA SER A 58 -17.51 -2.21 -5.07
C SER A 58 -17.55 -1.19 -6.22
N GLY A 59 -17.09 -1.55 -7.42
CA GLY A 59 -17.20 -0.71 -8.63
C GLY A 59 -16.01 0.23 -8.91
N GLY A 60 -14.86 0.01 -8.27
CA GLY A 60 -13.58 0.66 -8.59
C GLY A 60 -12.85 1.30 -7.40
N SER A 61 -11.60 1.75 -7.62
CA SER A 61 -10.74 2.36 -6.58
C SER A 61 -11.45 3.50 -5.82
N ASP A 62 -12.19 4.38 -6.50
CA ASP A 62 -12.90 5.50 -5.83
C ASP A 62 -13.97 5.03 -4.82
N ALA A 63 -14.62 3.89 -5.07
CA ALA A 63 -15.57 3.31 -4.11
C ALA A 63 -14.83 2.74 -2.89
N ILE A 64 -13.71 2.06 -3.12
CA ILE A 64 -12.82 1.54 -2.06
C ILE A 64 -12.28 2.69 -1.20
N ALA A 65 -11.89 3.81 -1.79
CA ALA A 65 -11.37 4.97 -1.05
C ALA A 65 -12.42 5.54 -0.08
N ARG A 66 -13.67 5.67 -0.53
CA ARG A 66 -14.78 6.10 0.33
C ARG A 66 -15.03 5.12 1.48
N LEU A 67 -14.99 3.83 1.21
CA LEU A 67 -15.12 2.80 2.24
C LEU A 67 -13.96 2.83 3.25
N ALA A 68 -12.74 3.03 2.79
CA ALA A 68 -11.55 3.09 3.64
C ALA A 68 -11.58 4.29 4.59
N GLN A 69 -12.05 5.46 4.10
CA GLN A 69 -12.18 6.66 4.92
C GLN A 69 -13.20 6.48 6.05
N VAL A 70 -14.30 5.76 5.80
CA VAL A 70 -15.39 5.58 6.78
C VAL A 70 -15.17 4.37 7.69
N GLY A 71 -14.63 3.28 7.16
CA GLY A 71 -14.67 1.96 7.82
C GLY A 71 -13.33 1.42 8.32
N LEU A 72 -12.20 1.92 7.82
CA LEU A 72 -10.88 1.37 8.15
C LEU A 72 -10.02 2.29 9.02
N THR A 73 -10.38 3.57 9.08
CA THR A 73 -9.63 4.57 9.84
C THR A 73 -10.00 4.47 11.34
N ASN A 74 -9.30 3.61 12.07
CA ASN A 74 -9.41 3.50 13.53
C ASN A 74 -8.52 4.55 14.26
N GLY A 75 -8.66 4.68 15.57
CA GLY A 75 -7.88 5.65 16.36
C GLY A 75 -6.36 5.51 16.20
N GLN A 76 -5.86 4.27 16.16
CA GLN A 76 -4.42 3.99 15.98
C GLN A 76 -3.92 4.42 14.60
N SER A 77 -4.72 4.19 13.56
CA SER A 77 -4.43 4.61 12.19
C SER A 77 -4.41 6.13 12.09
N ARG A 78 -5.36 6.84 12.74
CA ARG A 78 -5.38 8.30 12.78
C ARG A 78 -4.13 8.87 13.46
N ASP A 79 -3.76 8.33 14.62
CA ASP A 79 -2.57 8.78 15.34
C ASP A 79 -1.29 8.49 14.54
N ASN A 80 -1.23 7.38 13.81
CA ASN A 80 -0.10 7.05 12.96
C ASN A 80 -0.01 7.94 11.72
N MET A 81 -1.14 8.20 11.05
CA MET A 81 -1.21 9.14 9.93
C MET A 81 -0.77 10.55 10.34
N ASP A 82 -1.21 11.03 11.52
CA ASP A 82 -0.80 12.32 12.08
C ASP A 82 0.72 12.39 12.30
N LYS A 83 1.31 11.36 12.91
CA LYS A 83 2.78 11.25 13.08
C LYS A 83 3.53 11.26 11.76
N LEU A 84 2.94 10.69 10.70
CA LEU A 84 3.52 10.66 9.35
C LEU A 84 3.21 11.91 8.52
N GLY A 85 2.38 12.84 9.03
CA GLY A 85 1.93 14.01 8.28
C GLY A 85 1.04 13.67 7.08
N ILE A 86 0.33 12.53 7.12
CA ILE A 86 -0.54 12.05 6.06
C ILE A 86 -1.99 12.42 6.40
N LYS A 87 -2.70 13.03 5.46
CA LYS A 87 -4.13 13.31 5.62
C LYS A 87 -4.95 12.02 5.47
N PRO A 88 -6.05 11.84 6.22
CA PRO A 88 -6.90 10.66 6.09
C PRO A 88 -7.41 10.42 4.66
N GLU A 89 -7.68 11.48 3.91
CA GLU A 89 -8.13 11.39 2.51
C GLU A 89 -7.04 10.84 1.60
N ASP A 90 -5.79 11.29 1.79
CA ASP A 90 -4.63 10.82 1.03
C ASP A 90 -4.31 9.38 1.39
N ALA A 91 -4.42 9.02 2.67
CA ALA A 91 -4.27 7.65 3.14
C ALA A 91 -5.32 6.72 2.50
N ALA A 92 -6.60 7.10 2.56
CA ALA A 92 -7.70 6.33 1.98
C ALA A 92 -7.53 6.12 0.47
N LYS A 93 -7.03 7.14 -0.25
CA LYS A 93 -6.68 7.00 -1.67
C LYS A 93 -5.57 5.97 -1.89
N ARG A 94 -4.47 6.04 -1.13
CA ARG A 94 -3.36 5.07 -1.23
C ARG A 94 -3.79 3.65 -0.89
N TYR A 95 -4.63 3.49 0.14
CA TYR A 95 -5.23 2.20 0.47
C TYR A 95 -6.06 1.64 -0.69
N ALA A 96 -6.88 2.48 -1.31
CA ALA A 96 -7.71 2.09 -2.43
C ALA A 96 -6.89 1.70 -3.66
N ASP A 97 -5.87 2.49 -4.00
CA ASP A 97 -4.98 2.21 -5.12
C ASP A 97 -4.20 0.90 -4.90
N ALA A 98 -3.67 0.68 -3.69
CA ALA A 98 -3.02 -0.57 -3.33
C ALA A 98 -3.98 -1.76 -3.42
N THR A 99 -5.20 -1.61 -2.90
CA THR A 99 -6.24 -2.66 -2.93
C THR A 99 -6.64 -2.99 -4.36
N TRP A 100 -6.91 -1.97 -5.18
CA TRP A 100 -7.30 -2.15 -6.57
C TRP A 100 -6.22 -2.89 -7.37
N LYS A 101 -4.96 -2.49 -7.19
CA LYS A 101 -3.82 -3.06 -7.89
C LYS A 101 -3.50 -4.49 -7.44
N HIS A 102 -3.40 -4.70 -6.12
CA HIS A 102 -2.81 -5.93 -5.58
C HIS A 102 -3.85 -6.92 -5.08
N ALA A 103 -4.93 -6.46 -4.43
CA ALA A 103 -5.97 -7.35 -3.91
C ALA A 103 -7.02 -7.72 -4.98
N CYS A 104 -7.30 -6.79 -5.90
CA CYS A 104 -8.24 -6.98 -7.00
C CYS A 104 -7.60 -7.34 -8.34
N GLU A 105 -6.25 -7.30 -8.42
CA GLU A 105 -5.47 -7.67 -9.60
C GLU A 105 -5.82 -6.85 -10.87
N HIS A 106 -6.01 -5.53 -10.72
CA HIS A 106 -6.35 -4.60 -11.81
C HIS A 106 -5.25 -3.59 -12.19
#